data_AF-A0A3S4QWG3-F1
#
_entry.id   AF-A0A3S4QWG3-F1
#
_cell.length_a   1.000
_cell.length_b   1.000
_cell.length_c   1.000
_cell.angle_alpha   90.00
_cell.angle_beta   90.00
_cell.angle_gamma   90.00
#
_symmetry.space_group_name_H-M   'P 1'
#
loop_
_entity.id
_entity.type
_entity.pdbx_description
1 polymer ?
#
loop_
_entity_poly.entity_id
_entity_poly.type
_entity_poly.pdbx_seq_one_letter_code
_entity_poly.pdbx_strand_id
1 'polypeptide(L)'
;MKPKLQHREAMDYSFKAKQALDEGDFDASLELYKTAAKLESEVADFYFDKPDLEPTRSILVRSAAFLNLKAGQIEEAQKFIFFGLTNSKDEEVKEQLYDALEILVSLKNINPFGQTKEYTYLSILRQNSTHYTIEPTKLEFGHSVTLEMIKDFTDNYLKSLKAYALTKVRRLVKFRDDSISELQKEIDRIINPVITNSSYGSFRFSIANDWMKRNDEEKEIVNLKSNIVKNFHNEIFINPLGEQEITEIKEEFSEEEINEIFRPLAKIKSNNSGYSIGVYDTDSFSKKYIPKIVNKQKKELLTTKTLSQEDIGELVTTIAHKRVSEKGKVSKKTIRSEEFKKYETTFKLKEIVPKDKPSVLLSEEILIDMLFDSNIGFTFSFDDFKISYTDIEYQKALDGFNNSFYSKIISLIKKTDLNTEENDDLKIISRYIGNLDALN
;
A
#
# COMPACT_ATOMS: atom_id res chain seq x y z
N MET A 1 41.58 -19.71 -8.17
CA MET A 1 40.17 -19.31 -8.10
C MET A 1 39.70 -18.86 -9.48
N LYS A 2 38.44 -19.14 -9.88
CA LYS A 2 37.84 -18.59 -11.11
C LYS A 2 36.69 -17.66 -10.71
N PRO A 3 36.96 -16.39 -10.32
CA PRO A 3 35.98 -15.56 -9.62
C PRO A 3 34.71 -15.29 -10.44
N LYS A 4 34.84 -15.09 -11.76
CA LYS A 4 33.69 -14.89 -12.65
C LYS A 4 32.76 -16.10 -12.73
N LEU A 5 33.32 -17.32 -12.65
CA LEU A 5 32.53 -18.54 -12.71
C LEU A 5 31.80 -18.75 -11.38
N GLN A 6 32.49 -18.56 -10.26
CA GLN A 6 31.90 -18.70 -8.93
C GLN A 6 30.83 -17.64 -8.64
N HIS A 7 31.03 -16.39 -9.08
CA HIS A 7 29.99 -15.36 -9.00
C HIS A 7 28.75 -15.78 -9.80
N ARG A 8 28.92 -16.29 -11.02
CA ARG A 8 27.78 -16.78 -11.82
C ARG A 8 27.05 -17.95 -11.15
N GLU A 9 27.79 -18.87 -10.55
CA GLU A 9 27.22 -19.97 -9.77
C GLU A 9 26.49 -19.46 -8.53
N ALA A 10 27.04 -18.49 -7.80
CA ALA A 10 26.38 -17.85 -6.67
C ALA A 10 25.05 -17.20 -7.07
N MET A 11 25.03 -16.48 -8.20
CA MET A 11 23.79 -15.88 -8.73
C MET A 11 22.76 -16.94 -9.16
N ASP A 12 23.20 -18.07 -9.73
CA ASP A 12 22.31 -19.19 -10.07
C ASP A 12 21.69 -19.83 -8.82
N TYR A 13 22.49 -20.05 -7.77
CA TYR A 13 21.97 -20.50 -6.47
C TYR A 13 21.02 -19.48 -5.84
N SER A 14 21.34 -18.18 -5.92
CA SER A 14 20.43 -17.12 -5.43
C SER A 14 19.11 -17.12 -6.19
N PHE A 15 19.13 -17.35 -7.51
CA PHE A 15 17.91 -17.44 -8.31
C PHE A 15 17.07 -18.67 -7.93
N LYS A 16 17.71 -19.83 -7.76
CA LYS A 16 17.04 -21.05 -7.28
C LYS A 16 16.49 -20.89 -5.86
N ALA A 17 17.23 -20.22 -4.97
CA ALA A 17 16.78 -19.93 -3.61
C ALA A 17 15.52 -19.07 -3.62
N LYS A 18 15.47 -18.08 -4.52
CA LYS A 18 14.28 -17.26 -4.76
C LYS A 18 13.12 -18.10 -5.31
N GLN A 19 13.36 -18.97 -6.29
CA GLN A 19 12.32 -19.84 -6.81
C GLN A 19 11.74 -20.76 -5.72
N ALA A 20 12.60 -21.40 -4.91
CA ALA A 20 12.16 -22.21 -3.78
C ALA A 20 11.35 -21.38 -2.76
N LEU A 21 11.75 -20.13 -2.53
CA LEU A 21 11.00 -19.19 -1.68
C LEU A 21 9.61 -18.89 -2.27
N ASP A 22 9.55 -18.63 -3.57
CA ASP A 22 8.31 -18.37 -4.31
C ASP A 22 7.36 -19.58 -4.29
N GLU A 23 7.93 -20.79 -4.23
CA GLU A 23 7.22 -22.07 -4.11
C GLU A 23 6.86 -22.44 -2.65
N GLY A 24 7.29 -21.63 -1.67
CA GLY A 24 7.02 -21.83 -0.24
C GLY A 24 7.91 -22.87 0.45
N ASP A 25 8.99 -23.32 -0.19
CA ASP A 25 10.00 -24.21 0.38
C ASP A 25 11.10 -23.40 1.08
N PHE A 26 10.79 -22.94 2.29
CA PHE A 26 11.65 -22.05 3.08
C PHE A 26 12.97 -22.70 3.50
N ASP A 27 12.96 -23.98 3.83
CA ASP A 27 14.17 -24.70 4.25
C ASP A 27 15.12 -24.87 3.07
N ALA A 28 14.61 -25.29 1.91
CA ALA A 28 15.43 -25.38 0.69
C ALA A 28 15.93 -24.01 0.26
N SER A 29 15.08 -22.98 0.30
CA SER A 29 15.45 -21.60 0.00
C SER A 29 16.62 -21.11 0.87
N LEU A 30 16.54 -21.33 2.18
CA LEU A 30 17.59 -20.93 3.12
C LEU A 30 18.92 -21.63 2.84
N GLU A 31 18.91 -22.94 2.58
CA GLU A 31 20.14 -23.69 2.26
C GLU A 31 20.75 -23.25 0.92
N LEU A 32 19.93 -22.96 -0.08
CA LEU A 32 20.39 -22.39 -1.35
C LEU A 32 20.98 -20.99 -1.16
N TYR A 33 20.38 -20.14 -0.32
CA TYR A 33 20.95 -18.83 0.02
C TYR A 33 22.27 -18.94 0.77
N LYS A 34 22.41 -19.87 1.73
CA LYS A 34 23.70 -20.15 2.39
C LYS A 34 24.77 -20.56 1.40
N THR A 35 24.41 -21.37 0.40
CA THR A 35 25.34 -21.80 -0.65
C THR A 35 25.76 -20.62 -1.53
N ALA A 36 24.81 -19.80 -1.97
CA ALA A 36 25.07 -18.58 -2.74
C ALA A 36 25.95 -17.60 -1.96
N ALA A 37 25.62 -17.34 -0.69
CA ALA A 37 26.35 -16.44 0.19
C ALA A 37 27.80 -16.91 0.36
N LYS A 38 28.03 -18.21 0.60
CA LYS A 38 29.38 -18.76 0.72
C LYS A 38 30.23 -18.50 -0.54
N LEU A 39 29.69 -18.82 -1.72
CA LEU A 39 30.41 -18.62 -2.98
C LEU A 39 30.69 -17.14 -3.26
N GLU A 40 29.71 -16.27 -3.02
CA GLU A 40 29.87 -14.83 -3.23
C GLU A 40 30.84 -14.22 -2.22
N SER A 41 30.84 -14.67 -0.96
CA SER A 41 31.80 -14.26 0.07
C SER A 41 33.22 -14.60 -0.33
N GLU A 42 33.49 -15.81 -0.82
CA GLU A 42 34.81 -16.21 -1.31
C GLU A 42 35.26 -15.29 -2.45
N VAL A 43 34.34 -14.97 -3.36
CA VAL A 43 34.61 -14.07 -4.49
C VAL A 43 34.90 -12.66 -4.00
N ALA A 44 34.06 -12.10 -3.13
CA ALA A 44 34.24 -10.76 -2.60
C ALA A 44 35.54 -10.62 -1.81
N ASP A 45 35.86 -11.59 -0.94
CA ASP A 45 37.12 -11.63 -0.18
C ASP A 45 38.34 -11.62 -1.11
N PHE A 46 38.28 -12.35 -2.24
CA PHE A 46 39.34 -12.29 -3.24
C PHE A 46 39.55 -10.88 -3.81
N TYR A 47 38.52 -10.04 -3.90
CA TYR A 47 38.62 -8.68 -4.44
C TYR A 47 38.94 -7.60 -3.40
N PHE A 48 38.95 -7.89 -2.09
CA PHE A 48 39.19 -6.89 -1.04
C PHE A 48 40.44 -6.04 -1.29
N ASP A 49 41.57 -6.72 -1.52
CA ASP A 49 42.88 -6.08 -1.71
C ASP A 49 43.13 -5.63 -3.16
N LYS A 50 42.07 -5.47 -3.97
CA LYS A 50 42.16 -5.09 -5.40
C LYS A 50 41.40 -3.78 -5.69
N PRO A 51 41.82 -2.65 -5.11
CA PRO A 51 41.16 -1.35 -5.33
C PRO A 51 41.19 -0.88 -6.79
N ASP A 52 42.12 -1.39 -7.60
CA ASP A 52 42.23 -1.02 -9.02
C ASP A 52 41.14 -1.66 -9.89
N LEU A 53 40.34 -2.57 -9.34
CA LEU A 53 39.27 -3.29 -10.05
C LEU A 53 37.87 -2.74 -9.74
N GLU A 54 37.76 -1.46 -9.36
CA GLU A 54 36.46 -0.78 -9.28
C GLU A 54 35.83 -0.63 -10.68
N PRO A 55 34.49 -0.69 -10.80
CA PRO A 55 33.49 -0.85 -9.73
C PRO A 55 33.23 -2.32 -9.33
N THR A 56 33.92 -3.28 -9.97
CA THR A 56 33.68 -4.72 -9.78
C THR A 56 33.84 -5.13 -8.32
N ARG A 57 34.86 -4.60 -7.63
CA ARG A 57 35.07 -4.85 -6.20
C ARG A 57 33.87 -4.39 -5.36
N SER A 58 33.45 -3.13 -5.50
CA SER A 58 32.32 -2.59 -4.73
C SER A 58 31.01 -3.34 -5.00
N ILE A 59 30.75 -3.72 -6.24
CA ILE A 59 29.56 -4.49 -6.63
C ILE A 59 29.56 -5.88 -5.98
N LEU A 60 30.69 -6.59 -5.98
CA LEU A 60 30.81 -7.92 -5.37
C LEU A 60 30.72 -7.87 -3.85
N VAL A 61 31.34 -6.87 -3.21
CA VAL A 61 31.22 -6.63 -1.76
C VAL A 61 29.77 -6.39 -1.37
N ARG A 62 29.06 -5.55 -2.13
CA ARG A 62 27.62 -5.33 -1.94
C ARG A 62 26.82 -6.60 -2.11
N SER A 63 27.08 -7.36 -3.17
CA SER A 63 26.37 -8.62 -3.44
C SER A 63 26.57 -9.63 -2.30
N ALA A 64 27.81 -9.80 -1.83
CA ALA A 64 28.13 -10.66 -0.70
C ALA A 64 27.40 -10.19 0.58
N ALA A 65 27.42 -8.89 0.89
CA ALA A 65 26.69 -8.35 2.04
C ALA A 65 25.21 -8.76 2.04
N PHE A 66 24.50 -8.55 0.93
CA PHE A 66 23.08 -8.87 0.85
C PHE A 66 22.79 -10.37 0.80
N LEU A 67 23.62 -11.18 0.15
CA LEU A 67 23.44 -12.64 0.17
C LEU A 67 23.64 -13.22 1.58
N ASN A 68 24.62 -12.71 2.33
CA ASN A 68 24.81 -13.11 3.73
C ASN A 68 23.63 -12.66 4.61
N LEU A 69 23.04 -11.48 4.38
CA LEU A 69 21.80 -11.08 5.04
C LEU A 69 20.65 -12.04 4.71
N LYS A 70 20.44 -12.37 3.44
CA LYS A 70 19.41 -13.33 2.99
C LYS A 70 19.65 -14.72 3.60
N ALA A 71 20.89 -15.16 3.73
CA ALA A 71 21.26 -16.43 4.35
C ALA A 71 21.21 -16.44 5.88
N GLY A 72 20.95 -15.30 6.53
CA GLY A 72 21.01 -15.18 7.99
C GLY A 72 22.43 -15.32 8.56
N GLN A 73 23.46 -14.95 7.80
CA GLN A 73 24.86 -14.96 8.22
C GLN A 73 25.27 -13.54 8.65
N ILE A 74 24.75 -13.11 9.81
CA ILE A 74 24.82 -11.70 10.25
C ILE A 74 26.26 -11.19 10.42
N GLU A 75 27.15 -12.01 10.97
CA GLU A 75 28.55 -11.63 11.19
C GLU A 75 29.30 -11.41 9.87
N GLU A 76 29.12 -12.32 8.90
CA GLU A 76 29.71 -12.18 7.57
C GLU A 76 29.11 -11.00 6.80
N ALA A 77 27.79 -10.80 6.87
CA ALA A 77 27.15 -9.61 6.33
C ALA A 77 27.77 -8.33 6.92
N GLN A 78 28.01 -8.28 8.23
CA GLN A 78 28.62 -7.14 8.91
C GLN A 78 30.00 -6.80 8.34
N LYS A 79 30.82 -7.83 8.12
CA LYS A 79 32.17 -7.71 7.54
C LYS A 79 32.10 -7.03 6.17
N PHE A 80 31.28 -7.55 5.25
CA PHE A 80 31.17 -6.99 3.90
C PHE A 80 30.58 -5.58 3.90
N ILE A 81 29.56 -5.33 4.72
CA ILE A 81 28.92 -4.00 4.83
C ILE A 81 29.93 -2.95 5.28
N PHE A 82 30.64 -3.19 6.39
CA PHE A 82 31.61 -2.23 6.90
C PHE A 82 32.81 -2.06 5.98
N PHE A 83 33.27 -3.14 5.35
CA PHE A 83 34.31 -3.05 4.34
C PHE A 83 33.88 -2.15 3.18
N GLY A 84 32.70 -2.38 2.61
CA GLY A 84 32.19 -1.62 1.48
C GLY A 84 31.93 -0.15 1.82
N LEU A 85 31.32 0.15 2.97
CA LEU A 85 31.10 1.54 3.42
C LEU A 85 32.40 2.32 3.61
N THR A 86 33.46 1.64 4.07
CA THR A 86 34.76 2.28 4.32
C THR A 86 35.57 2.46 3.03
N ASN A 87 35.42 1.56 2.05
CA ASN A 87 36.34 1.46 0.92
C ASN A 87 35.73 1.77 -0.45
N SER A 88 34.40 1.78 -0.59
CA SER A 88 33.73 2.14 -1.83
C SER A 88 33.83 3.65 -2.08
N LYS A 89 34.04 4.04 -3.34
CA LYS A 89 33.89 5.42 -3.81
C LYS A 89 32.59 5.64 -4.58
N ASP A 90 31.85 4.57 -4.84
CA ASP A 90 30.58 4.58 -5.53
C ASP A 90 29.48 4.89 -4.51
N GLU A 91 28.83 6.05 -4.68
CA GLU A 91 27.80 6.54 -3.78
C GLU A 91 26.51 5.71 -3.87
N GLU A 92 26.16 5.14 -5.03
CA GLU A 92 25.00 4.26 -5.17
C GLU A 92 25.21 2.97 -4.38
N VAL A 93 26.41 2.38 -4.49
CA VAL A 93 26.77 1.20 -3.71
C VAL A 93 26.79 1.51 -2.21
N LYS A 94 27.26 2.70 -1.80
CA LYS A 94 27.23 3.10 -0.39
C LYS A 94 25.81 3.23 0.14
N GLU A 95 24.90 3.86 -0.62
CA GLU A 95 23.49 3.99 -0.23
C GLU A 95 22.87 2.60 0.01
N GLN A 96 23.09 1.67 -0.92
CA GLN A 96 22.64 0.28 -0.81
C GLN A 96 23.27 -0.45 0.39
N LEU A 97 24.53 -0.17 0.72
CA LEU A 97 25.19 -0.73 1.90
C LEU A 97 24.72 -0.10 3.22
N TYR A 98 24.27 1.16 3.22
CA TYR A 98 23.60 1.77 4.37
C TYR A 98 22.23 1.11 4.59
N ASP A 99 21.48 0.82 3.53
CA ASP A 99 20.25 0.04 3.64
C ASP A 99 20.52 -1.37 4.19
N ALA A 100 21.59 -2.03 3.71
CA ALA A 100 22.04 -3.31 4.26
C ALA A 100 22.42 -3.22 5.75
N LEU A 101 23.08 -2.13 6.17
CA LEU A 101 23.44 -1.90 7.58
C LEU A 101 22.21 -1.72 8.46
N GLU A 102 21.20 -1.00 7.99
CA GLU A 102 19.91 -0.83 8.68
C GLU A 102 19.26 -2.20 8.95
N ILE A 103 19.23 -3.07 7.92
CA ILE A 103 18.74 -4.44 8.04
C ILE A 103 19.58 -5.22 9.07
N LEU A 104 20.91 -5.12 9.00
CA LEU A 104 21.81 -5.82 9.92
C LEU A 104 21.61 -5.42 11.38
N VAL A 105 21.50 -4.12 11.67
CA VAL A 105 21.28 -3.63 13.04
C VAL A 105 19.96 -4.17 13.60
N SER A 106 18.92 -4.26 12.76
CA SER A 106 17.64 -4.87 13.14
C SER A 106 17.73 -6.38 13.45
N LEU A 107 18.76 -7.07 12.94
CA LEU A 107 19.01 -8.50 13.13
C LEU A 107 19.93 -8.78 14.33
N LYS A 108 20.91 -7.89 14.58
CA LYS A 108 21.98 -8.08 15.57
C LYS A 108 21.49 -8.16 17.02
N ASN A 109 20.33 -7.57 17.34
CA ASN A 109 19.79 -7.53 18.70
C ASN A 109 18.95 -8.75 19.10
N ILE A 110 18.88 -9.79 18.26
CA ILE A 110 18.10 -11.01 18.52
C ILE A 110 18.96 -12.00 19.33
N ASN A 111 18.48 -12.42 20.51
CA ASN A 111 19.26 -13.15 21.53
C ASN A 111 19.62 -14.59 21.12
N PRO A 112 20.89 -15.03 21.35
CA PRO A 112 21.34 -16.36 20.99
C PRO A 112 20.72 -17.60 21.69
N PHE A 113 19.91 -17.50 22.75
CA PHE A 113 19.58 -18.72 23.53
C PHE A 113 18.17 -19.30 23.35
N GLY A 114 17.29 -18.65 22.59
CA GLY A 114 16.01 -19.20 22.06
C GLY A 114 16.07 -19.58 20.57
N GLN A 115 17.30 -19.67 20.05
CA GLN A 115 17.69 -19.18 18.73
C GLN A 115 16.95 -19.78 17.55
N THR A 116 16.94 -21.09 17.32
CA THR A 116 16.68 -21.57 15.97
C THR A 116 15.25 -21.28 15.50
N LYS A 117 14.22 -21.47 16.33
CA LYS A 117 12.83 -21.31 15.90
C LYS A 117 12.42 -19.85 15.76
N GLU A 118 12.79 -18.99 16.70
CA GLU A 118 12.47 -17.55 16.65
C GLU A 118 13.32 -16.83 15.61
N TYR A 119 14.60 -17.21 15.48
CA TYR A 119 15.47 -16.72 14.41
C TYR A 119 14.98 -17.16 13.04
N THR A 120 14.65 -18.44 12.84
CA THR A 120 14.07 -18.94 11.59
C THR A 120 12.73 -18.25 11.31
N TYR A 121 11.88 -18.06 12.32
CA TYR A 121 10.61 -17.34 12.17
C TYR A 121 10.79 -15.90 11.71
N LEU A 122 11.63 -15.11 12.39
CA LEU A 122 11.89 -13.72 12.04
C LEU A 122 12.65 -13.59 10.71
N SER A 123 13.57 -14.52 10.42
CA SER A 123 14.31 -14.55 9.16
C SER A 123 13.38 -14.84 7.98
N ILE A 124 12.50 -15.84 8.10
CA ILE A 124 11.50 -16.15 7.06
C ILE A 124 10.51 -14.98 6.90
N LEU A 125 10.05 -14.38 8.01
CA LEU A 125 9.19 -13.19 7.93
C LEU A 125 9.86 -12.03 7.18
N ARG A 126 11.15 -11.78 7.43
CA ARG A 126 11.89 -10.72 6.74
C ARG A 126 12.14 -11.06 5.27
N GLN A 127 12.47 -12.31 4.96
CA GLN A 127 12.60 -12.76 3.57
C GLN A 127 11.29 -12.63 2.77
N ASN A 128 10.14 -12.84 3.44
CA ASN A 128 8.81 -12.67 2.83
C ASN A 128 8.26 -11.24 2.94
N SER A 129 9.03 -10.31 3.52
CA SER A 129 8.55 -8.96 3.72
C SER A 129 8.65 -8.11 2.47
N THR A 130 7.69 -7.22 2.29
CA THR A 130 7.76 -6.15 1.30
C THR A 130 8.22 -4.88 2.00
N HIS A 131 9.26 -4.25 1.44
CA HIS A 131 9.89 -3.07 2.02
C HIS A 131 9.27 -1.79 1.47
N TYR A 132 8.53 -1.08 2.30
CA TYR A 132 7.88 0.18 1.96
C TYR A 132 8.61 1.36 2.60
N THR A 133 8.51 2.51 1.95
CA THR A 133 8.97 3.80 2.45
C THR A 133 7.86 4.81 2.27
N ILE A 134 7.50 5.51 3.35
CA ILE A 134 6.60 6.66 3.30
C ILE A 134 7.42 7.92 3.50
N GLU A 135 7.22 8.89 2.60
CA GLU A 135 7.89 10.19 2.64
C GLU A 135 6.86 11.31 2.51
N PRO A 136 6.98 12.40 3.29
CA PRO A 136 6.04 13.50 3.21
C PRO A 136 6.18 14.21 1.85
N THR A 137 5.04 14.56 1.23
CA THR A 137 5.05 15.36 -0.02
C THR A 137 5.30 16.83 0.25
N LYS A 138 5.03 17.29 1.47
CA LYS A 138 5.29 18.67 1.94
C LYS A 138 6.29 18.63 3.09
N LEU A 139 7.36 19.42 2.99
CA LEU A 139 8.43 19.46 3.99
C LEU A 139 8.12 20.43 5.16
N GLU A 140 6.86 20.49 5.60
CA GLU A 140 6.42 21.38 6.71
C GLU A 140 7.17 21.08 8.01
N PHE A 141 7.47 19.81 8.26
CA PHE A 141 8.28 19.33 9.38
C PHE A 141 9.57 18.63 8.89
N GLY A 142 10.13 19.09 7.77
CA GLY A 142 11.24 18.43 7.07
C GLY A 142 10.82 17.07 6.49
N HIS A 143 11.72 16.09 6.49
CA HIS A 143 11.44 14.73 6.02
C HIS A 143 10.66 13.87 7.01
N SER A 144 10.25 14.44 8.15
CA SER A 144 9.51 13.74 9.19
C SER A 144 8.14 13.27 8.70
N VAL A 145 7.81 12.02 8.98
CA VAL A 145 6.47 11.45 8.75
C VAL A 145 5.65 11.60 10.03
N THR A 146 4.44 12.15 9.93
CA THR A 146 3.56 12.31 11.09
C THR A 146 2.86 11.00 11.46
N LEU A 147 2.41 10.88 12.72
CA LEU A 147 1.61 9.73 13.16
C LEU A 147 0.28 9.62 12.39
N GLU A 148 -0.26 10.74 11.92
CA GLU A 148 -1.47 10.75 11.09
C GLU A 148 -1.22 10.12 9.72
N MET A 149 -0.08 10.42 9.08
CA MET A 149 0.30 9.79 7.82
C MET A 149 0.50 8.27 7.98
N ILE A 150 1.16 7.85 9.06
CA ILE A 150 1.36 6.43 9.37
C ILE A 150 0.01 5.75 9.56
N LYS A 151 -0.86 6.33 10.39
CA LYS A 151 -2.20 5.80 10.66
C LYS A 151 -3.03 5.68 9.38
N ASP A 152 -3.09 6.75 8.58
CA ASP A 152 -3.84 6.77 7.32
C ASP A 152 -3.35 5.68 6.37
N PHE A 153 -2.03 5.55 6.20
CA PHE A 153 -1.46 4.47 5.40
C PHE A 153 -1.85 3.11 5.95
N THR A 154 -1.59 2.84 7.24
CA THR A 154 -1.79 1.51 7.82
C THR A 154 -3.24 1.09 7.81
N ASP A 155 -4.17 2.01 8.10
CA ASP A 155 -5.61 1.73 8.15
C ASP A 155 -6.15 1.35 6.77
N ASN A 156 -5.81 2.12 5.74
CA ASN A 156 -6.30 1.88 4.39
C ASN A 156 -5.56 0.71 3.70
N TYR A 157 -4.25 0.58 3.91
CA TYR A 157 -3.49 -0.58 3.43
C TYR A 157 -4.07 -1.88 3.98
N LEU A 158 -4.34 -1.92 5.30
CA LEU A 158 -4.89 -3.10 5.95
C LEU A 158 -6.30 -3.44 5.44
N LYS A 159 -7.16 -2.43 5.25
CA LYS A 159 -8.50 -2.63 4.65
C LYS A 159 -8.42 -3.25 3.25
N SER A 160 -7.58 -2.68 2.39
CA SER A 160 -7.39 -3.18 1.02
C SER A 160 -6.84 -4.60 1.00
N LEU A 161 -5.80 -4.87 1.79
CA LEU A 161 -5.19 -6.21 1.90
C LEU A 161 -6.18 -7.25 2.42
N LYS A 162 -6.98 -6.92 3.45
CA LYS A 162 -7.98 -7.84 4.01
C LYS A 162 -9.10 -8.14 3.01
N ALA A 163 -9.57 -7.13 2.27
CA ALA A 163 -10.57 -7.33 1.22
C ALA A 163 -10.03 -8.26 0.12
N TYR A 164 -8.79 -8.02 -0.34
CA TYR A 164 -8.13 -8.87 -1.31
C TYR A 164 -7.95 -10.31 -0.81
N ALA A 165 -7.51 -10.46 0.44
CA ALA A 165 -7.36 -11.77 1.07
C ALA A 165 -8.70 -12.51 1.19
N LEU A 166 -9.77 -11.81 1.56
CA LEU A 166 -11.12 -12.38 1.64
C LEU A 166 -11.55 -12.92 0.27
N THR A 167 -11.30 -12.20 -0.82
CA THR A 167 -11.58 -12.71 -2.17
C THR A 167 -10.78 -13.97 -2.48
N LYS A 168 -9.47 -13.99 -2.22
CA LYS A 168 -8.64 -15.18 -2.50
C LYS A 168 -9.06 -16.38 -1.65
N VAL A 169 -9.36 -16.18 -0.36
CA VAL A 169 -9.90 -17.24 0.52
C VAL A 169 -11.25 -17.74 0.03
N ARG A 170 -12.20 -16.85 -0.32
CA ARG A 170 -13.50 -17.25 -0.88
C ARG A 170 -13.36 -18.15 -2.11
N ARG A 171 -12.35 -17.89 -2.95
CA ARG A 171 -12.07 -18.73 -4.13
C ARG A 171 -11.50 -20.10 -3.78
N LEU A 172 -10.68 -20.20 -2.73
CA LEU A 172 -10.15 -21.47 -2.23
C LEU A 172 -11.22 -22.30 -1.51
N VAL A 173 -12.09 -21.64 -0.73
CA VAL A 173 -13.09 -22.26 0.16
C VAL A 173 -14.45 -22.48 -0.54
N LYS A 174 -14.52 -22.46 -1.89
CA LYS A 174 -15.75 -22.69 -2.71
C LYS A 174 -16.51 -24.02 -2.44
N PHE A 175 -16.16 -24.78 -1.39
CA PHE A 175 -16.74 -26.07 -1.02
C PHE A 175 -17.32 -26.17 0.41
N ARG A 176 -17.39 -25.11 1.23
CA ARG A 176 -18.07 -25.20 2.53
C ARG A 176 -19.05 -24.06 2.73
N ASP A 177 -20.30 -24.46 2.94
CA ASP A 177 -21.51 -23.65 3.01
C ASP A 177 -21.61 -22.93 4.38
N ASP A 178 -20.53 -22.26 4.80
CA ASP A 178 -20.45 -21.59 6.09
C ASP A 178 -20.53 -20.07 5.94
N SER A 179 -21.15 -19.44 6.95
CA SER A 179 -21.61 -18.05 6.90
C SER A 179 -20.48 -17.05 6.62
N ILE A 180 -20.74 -16.05 5.78
CA ILE A 180 -19.80 -14.96 5.43
C ILE A 180 -19.19 -14.30 6.69
N SER A 181 -19.93 -14.28 7.82
CA SER A 181 -19.46 -13.70 9.09
C SER A 181 -18.39 -14.51 9.82
N GLU A 182 -18.39 -15.84 9.66
CA GLU A 182 -17.38 -16.72 10.24
C GLU A 182 -16.09 -16.66 9.42
N LEU A 183 -16.20 -16.63 8.09
CA LEU A 183 -15.07 -16.40 7.19
C LEU A 183 -14.36 -15.07 7.46
N GLN A 184 -15.10 -14.00 7.77
CA GLN A 184 -14.49 -12.70 8.07
C GLN A 184 -13.69 -12.70 9.38
N LYS A 185 -14.18 -13.39 10.42
CA LYS A 185 -13.43 -13.58 11.67
C LYS A 185 -12.19 -14.45 11.46
N GLU A 186 -12.27 -15.42 10.57
CA GLU A 186 -11.14 -16.27 10.20
C GLU A 186 -10.08 -15.48 9.42
N ILE A 187 -10.50 -14.59 8.52
CA ILE A 187 -9.60 -13.65 7.82
C ILE A 187 -8.85 -12.76 8.80
N ASP A 188 -9.52 -12.17 9.80
CA ASP A 188 -8.84 -11.36 10.81
C ASP A 188 -7.80 -12.15 11.62
N ARG A 189 -8.01 -13.46 11.76
CA ARG A 189 -7.08 -14.36 12.44
C ARG A 189 -5.91 -14.76 11.54
N ILE A 190 -6.15 -15.00 10.25
CA ILE A 190 -5.16 -15.47 9.27
C ILE A 190 -4.31 -14.30 8.75
N ILE A 191 -4.94 -13.15 8.51
CA ILE A 191 -4.34 -11.94 7.92
C ILE A 191 -4.03 -10.95 9.04
N ASN A 192 -2.83 -11.08 9.56
CA ASN A 192 -2.26 -10.19 10.56
C ASN A 192 -0.89 -9.72 10.07
N PRO A 193 -0.84 -8.76 9.13
CA PRO A 193 0.42 -8.21 8.67
C PRO A 193 1.17 -7.57 9.86
N VAL A 194 2.44 -7.89 9.98
CA VAL A 194 3.33 -7.38 11.02
C VAL A 194 4.41 -6.50 10.41
N ILE A 195 4.76 -5.42 11.13
CA ILE A 195 5.93 -4.62 10.82
C ILE A 195 7.16 -5.38 11.33
N THR A 196 8.07 -5.75 10.42
CA THR A 196 9.26 -6.57 10.75
C THR A 196 10.52 -5.75 10.98
N ASN A 197 10.52 -4.47 10.56
CA ASN A 197 11.58 -3.48 10.82
C ASN A 197 11.03 -2.05 10.67
N SER A 198 11.66 -1.06 11.33
CA SER A 198 11.45 0.38 11.09
C SER A 198 12.72 1.21 11.31
N SER A 199 12.86 2.37 10.65
CA SER A 199 14.02 3.26 10.80
C SER A 199 13.70 4.75 10.90
N TYR A 200 14.74 5.56 11.16
CA TYR A 200 14.67 7.00 11.46
C TYR A 200 14.84 7.86 10.19
N GLY A 201 14.20 9.04 10.17
CA GLY A 201 14.35 10.08 9.12
C GLY A 201 13.29 10.05 8.02
N SER A 202 12.83 8.85 7.65
CA SER A 202 11.64 8.55 6.85
C SER A 202 10.95 7.33 7.48
N PHE A 203 9.64 7.15 7.32
CA PHE A 203 9.00 5.94 7.83
C PHE A 203 9.24 4.81 6.83
N ARG A 204 10.41 4.17 6.93
CA ARG A 204 10.73 2.92 6.24
C ARG A 204 10.29 1.77 7.12
N PHE A 205 9.64 0.80 6.53
CA PHE A 205 9.14 -0.35 7.26
C PHE A 205 8.91 -1.51 6.32
N SER A 206 8.95 -2.70 6.89
CA SER A 206 8.81 -3.94 6.14
C SER A 206 7.57 -4.66 6.62
N ILE A 207 6.70 -5.07 5.70
CA ILE A 207 5.44 -5.76 6.02
C ILE A 207 5.53 -7.20 5.55
N ALA A 208 5.25 -8.14 6.44
CA ALA A 208 5.00 -9.54 6.10
C ALA A 208 3.74 -10.03 6.82
N ASN A 209 3.10 -11.08 6.32
CA ASN A 209 2.05 -11.76 7.07
C ASN A 209 2.66 -12.89 7.91
N ASP A 210 2.06 -13.19 9.06
CA ASP A 210 2.44 -14.36 9.86
C ASP A 210 2.34 -15.64 9.00
N TRP A 211 3.35 -16.50 9.01
CA TRP A 211 3.38 -17.74 8.24
C TRP A 211 3.16 -18.99 9.11
N MET A 212 3.16 -18.86 10.44
CA MET A 212 3.05 -20.02 11.33
C MET A 212 1.71 -20.72 11.15
N LYS A 213 1.75 -22.02 10.86
CA LYS A 213 0.58 -22.89 10.84
C LYS A 213 -0.06 -22.95 12.22
N ARG A 214 -1.36 -22.71 12.29
CA ARG A 214 -2.19 -22.92 13.49
C ARG A 214 -2.99 -24.22 13.32
N ASN A 215 -3.45 -24.80 14.44
CA ASN A 215 -4.08 -26.13 14.51
C ASN A 215 -5.06 -26.38 13.34
N ASP A 216 -4.93 -27.55 12.70
CA ASP A 216 -5.78 -28.06 11.63
C ASP A 216 -5.90 -27.19 10.35
N GLU A 217 -5.06 -26.17 10.17
CA GLU A 217 -5.06 -25.37 8.92
C GLU A 217 -4.61 -26.22 7.70
N GLU A 218 -5.37 -26.14 6.61
CA GLU A 218 -5.06 -26.79 5.33
C GLU A 218 -3.79 -26.17 4.69
N LYS A 219 -3.07 -26.95 3.88
CA LYS A 219 -1.76 -26.52 3.31
C LYS A 219 -1.94 -25.31 2.40
N GLU A 220 -3.03 -25.27 1.65
CA GLU A 220 -3.43 -24.19 0.75
C GLU A 220 -3.65 -22.87 1.51
N ILE A 221 -4.27 -22.93 2.69
CA ILE A 221 -4.51 -21.78 3.54
C ILE A 221 -3.20 -21.27 4.15
N VAL A 222 -2.32 -22.15 4.62
CA VAL A 222 -0.99 -21.77 5.11
C VAL A 222 -0.14 -21.15 4.00
N ASN A 223 -0.23 -21.67 2.78
CA ASN A 223 0.47 -21.12 1.62
C ASN A 223 -0.06 -19.73 1.25
N LEU A 224 -1.39 -19.57 1.18
CA LEU A 224 -2.00 -18.26 0.95
C LEU A 224 -1.58 -17.27 2.04
N LYS A 225 -1.69 -17.67 3.31
CA LYS A 225 -1.33 -16.86 4.47
C LYS A 225 0.10 -16.36 4.38
N SER A 226 1.05 -17.22 4.02
CA SER A 226 2.48 -16.87 3.94
C SER A 226 2.78 -15.89 2.81
N ASN A 227 2.02 -15.96 1.71
CA ASN A 227 2.30 -15.21 0.48
C ASN A 227 1.35 -14.03 0.23
N ILE A 228 0.31 -13.85 1.05
CA ILE A 228 -0.76 -12.89 0.75
C ILE A 228 -0.27 -11.45 0.58
N VAL A 229 0.68 -10.99 1.40
CA VAL A 229 1.24 -9.64 1.30
C VAL A 229 2.01 -9.46 0.00
N LYS A 230 2.80 -10.47 -0.39
CA LYS A 230 3.56 -10.47 -1.65
C LYS A 230 2.65 -10.54 -2.87
N ASN A 231 1.62 -11.39 -2.83
CA ASN A 231 0.63 -11.50 -3.89
C ASN A 231 -0.15 -10.18 -4.04
N PHE A 232 -0.61 -9.61 -2.92
CA PHE A 232 -1.26 -8.30 -2.93
C PHE A 232 -0.32 -7.21 -3.48
N HIS A 233 0.94 -7.23 -3.07
CA HIS A 233 1.94 -6.29 -3.57
C HIS A 233 2.05 -6.35 -5.10
N ASN A 234 2.26 -7.55 -5.65
CA ASN A 234 2.51 -7.78 -7.06
C ASN A 234 1.26 -7.61 -7.94
N GLU A 235 0.11 -8.14 -7.51
CA GLU A 235 -1.12 -8.15 -8.31
C GLU A 235 -1.89 -6.82 -8.23
N ILE A 236 -1.86 -6.17 -7.06
CA ILE A 236 -2.75 -5.04 -6.74
C ILE A 236 -1.97 -3.76 -6.44
N PHE A 237 -1.02 -3.81 -5.49
CA PHE A 237 -0.48 -2.59 -4.88
C PHE A 237 0.41 -1.79 -5.84
N ILE A 238 1.31 -2.45 -6.57
CA ILE A 238 2.20 -1.81 -7.54
C ILE A 238 1.59 -1.69 -8.94
N ASN A 239 0.40 -2.27 -9.15
CA ASN A 239 -0.28 -2.22 -10.43
C ASN A 239 -0.48 -0.75 -10.86
N PRO A 240 -0.06 -0.37 -12.08
CA PRO A 240 -0.19 1.00 -12.57
C PRO A 240 -1.63 1.37 -12.88
N LEU A 241 -2.55 0.40 -13.02
CA LEU A 241 -3.95 0.58 -13.41
C LEU A 241 -4.08 1.28 -14.77
N GLY A 242 -3.43 0.74 -15.80
CA GLY A 242 -3.70 1.12 -17.19
C GLY A 242 -5.02 0.52 -17.68
N GLU A 243 -5.43 0.89 -18.91
CA GLU A 243 -6.71 0.46 -19.49
C GLU A 243 -6.81 -1.08 -19.60
N GLN A 244 -5.70 -1.73 -19.97
CA GLN A 244 -5.64 -3.18 -20.04
C GLN A 244 -5.74 -3.82 -18.64
N GLU A 245 -4.95 -3.35 -17.68
CA GLU A 245 -4.94 -3.90 -16.32
C GLU A 245 -6.30 -3.71 -15.63
N ILE A 246 -6.98 -2.57 -15.85
CA ILE A 246 -8.33 -2.34 -15.32
C ILE A 246 -9.33 -3.34 -15.92
N THR A 247 -9.19 -3.68 -17.20
CA THR A 247 -10.05 -4.68 -17.86
C THR A 247 -9.83 -6.06 -17.23
N GLU A 248 -8.58 -6.48 -17.06
CA GLU A 248 -8.22 -7.74 -16.41
C GLU A 248 -8.76 -7.82 -14.96
N ILE A 249 -8.63 -6.73 -14.20
CA ILE A 249 -9.18 -6.66 -12.83
C ILE A 249 -10.71 -6.81 -12.83
N LYS A 250 -11.42 -6.22 -13.79
CA LYS A 250 -12.88 -6.33 -13.88
C LYS A 250 -13.37 -7.72 -14.31
N GLU A 251 -12.54 -8.46 -15.02
CA GLU A 251 -12.82 -9.86 -15.35
C GLU A 251 -12.57 -10.77 -14.15
N GLU A 252 -11.56 -10.45 -13.33
CA GLU A 252 -11.18 -11.26 -12.18
C GLU A 252 -12.08 -11.02 -10.95
N PHE A 253 -12.45 -9.77 -10.66
CA PHE A 253 -13.13 -9.37 -9.41
C PHE A 253 -14.56 -8.88 -9.65
N SER A 254 -15.46 -9.18 -8.71
CA SER A 254 -16.80 -8.60 -8.72
C SER A 254 -16.78 -7.10 -8.37
N GLU A 255 -17.82 -6.35 -8.75
CA GLU A 255 -17.90 -4.91 -8.47
C GLU A 255 -17.81 -4.56 -6.97
N GLU A 256 -18.32 -5.43 -6.10
CA GLU A 256 -18.23 -5.26 -4.65
C GLU A 256 -16.79 -5.44 -4.17
N GLU A 257 -16.12 -6.50 -4.61
CA GLU A 257 -14.71 -6.76 -4.28
C GLU A 257 -13.79 -5.65 -4.81
N ILE A 258 -14.03 -5.16 -6.02
CA ILE A 258 -13.29 -4.03 -6.58
C ILE A 258 -13.43 -2.80 -5.67
N ASN A 259 -14.63 -2.49 -5.21
CA ASN A 259 -14.83 -1.36 -4.32
C ASN A 259 -14.13 -1.55 -2.96
N GLU A 260 -14.24 -2.73 -2.36
CA GLU A 260 -13.61 -3.03 -1.07
C GLU A 260 -12.07 -3.00 -1.14
N ILE A 261 -11.48 -3.46 -2.24
CA ILE A 261 -10.03 -3.50 -2.45
C ILE A 261 -9.52 -2.11 -2.85
N PHE A 262 -10.09 -1.49 -3.87
CA PHE A 262 -9.47 -0.35 -4.55
C PHE A 262 -9.87 1.01 -3.98
N ARG A 263 -11.01 1.16 -3.29
CA ARG A 263 -11.34 2.44 -2.61
C ARG A 263 -10.29 2.83 -1.56
N PRO A 264 -9.96 1.98 -0.57
CA PRO A 264 -8.92 2.34 0.41
C PRO A 264 -7.55 2.51 -0.26
N LEU A 265 -7.23 1.69 -1.27
CA LEU A 265 -5.98 1.80 -2.02
C LEU A 265 -5.85 3.14 -2.77
N ALA A 266 -6.94 3.59 -3.40
CA ALA A 266 -6.98 4.83 -4.16
C ALA A 266 -6.72 6.06 -3.28
N LYS A 267 -7.04 6.01 -1.98
CA LYS A 267 -6.73 7.08 -1.03
C LYS A 267 -5.25 7.22 -0.74
N ILE A 268 -4.61 6.11 -0.35
CA ILE A 268 -3.18 6.13 0.04
C ILE A 268 -2.28 6.37 -1.17
N LYS A 269 -2.77 6.03 -2.37
CA LYS A 269 -2.14 6.36 -3.66
C LYS A 269 -2.70 7.64 -4.30
N SER A 270 -3.46 8.48 -3.58
CA SER A 270 -3.97 9.74 -4.14
C SER A 270 -2.93 10.87 -4.07
N ASN A 271 -3.16 11.94 -4.81
CA ASN A 271 -2.34 13.15 -4.73
C ASN A 271 -2.51 13.91 -3.39
N ASN A 272 -3.60 13.65 -2.67
CA ASN A 272 -3.96 14.30 -1.41
C ASN A 272 -3.52 13.53 -0.17
N SER A 273 -2.95 12.33 -0.29
CA SER A 273 -2.54 11.53 0.87
C SER A 273 -1.50 12.23 1.76
N GLY A 274 -0.84 13.30 1.29
CA GLY A 274 0.18 14.03 2.04
C GLY A 274 1.53 13.32 2.10
N TYR A 275 1.65 12.15 1.46
CA TYR A 275 2.86 11.35 1.39
C TYR A 275 3.01 10.61 0.06
N SER A 276 4.24 10.29 -0.31
CA SER A 276 4.59 9.37 -1.41
C SER A 276 4.99 8.02 -0.84
N ILE A 277 4.67 6.96 -1.59
CA ILE A 277 5.01 5.58 -1.22
C ILE A 277 6.11 5.10 -2.16
N GLY A 278 7.21 4.66 -1.59
CA GLY A 278 8.29 3.95 -2.27
C GLY A 278 8.33 2.48 -1.87
N VAL A 279 8.88 1.66 -2.77
CA VAL A 279 9.15 0.24 -2.54
C VAL A 279 10.64 0.03 -2.75
N TYR A 280 11.30 -0.60 -1.80
CA TYR A 280 12.68 -1.02 -1.97
C TYR A 280 12.72 -2.45 -2.53
N ASP A 281 13.27 -2.59 -3.72
CA ASP A 281 13.46 -3.85 -4.40
C ASP A 281 14.77 -4.47 -3.92
N THR A 282 14.68 -5.57 -3.17
CA THR A 282 15.85 -6.28 -2.59
C THR A 282 16.65 -7.09 -3.60
N ASP A 283 16.20 -7.17 -4.85
CA ASP A 283 16.93 -7.85 -5.92
C ASP A 283 17.70 -6.84 -6.77
N SER A 284 17.07 -5.71 -7.12
CA SER A 284 17.76 -4.63 -7.84
C SER A 284 18.48 -3.63 -6.92
N PHE A 285 18.29 -3.75 -5.60
CA PHE A 285 18.81 -2.82 -4.58
C PHE A 285 18.45 -1.37 -4.92
N SER A 286 17.22 -1.16 -5.35
CA SER A 286 16.76 0.16 -5.80
C SER A 286 15.40 0.49 -5.21
N LYS A 287 15.24 1.76 -4.84
CA LYS A 287 13.95 2.31 -4.44
C LYS A 287 13.18 2.76 -5.68
N LYS A 288 11.93 2.31 -5.79
CA LYS A 288 11.00 2.69 -6.87
C LYS A 288 9.77 3.34 -6.24
N TYR A 289 9.36 4.51 -6.76
CA TYR A 289 8.13 5.15 -6.32
C TYR A 289 6.91 4.48 -6.96
N ILE A 290 5.87 4.28 -6.15
CA ILE A 290 4.61 3.71 -6.64
C ILE A 290 3.81 4.80 -7.36
N PRO A 291 3.30 4.54 -8.58
CA PRO A 291 2.42 5.46 -9.27
C PRO A 291 1.19 5.84 -8.44
N LYS A 292 0.78 7.12 -8.55
CA LYS A 292 -0.45 7.62 -7.97
C LYS A 292 -1.67 7.12 -8.77
N ILE A 293 -2.82 6.99 -8.10
CA ILE A 293 -4.10 6.65 -8.73
C ILE A 293 -4.87 7.96 -8.98
N VAL A 294 -5.05 8.30 -10.24
CA VAL A 294 -5.74 9.54 -10.68
C VAL A 294 -7.23 9.30 -10.94
N ASN A 295 -8.00 10.37 -11.10
CA ASN A 295 -9.45 10.30 -11.26
C ASN A 295 -9.89 9.47 -12.47
N LYS A 296 -9.16 9.53 -13.59
CA LYS A 296 -9.41 8.68 -14.78
C LYS A 296 -9.48 7.21 -14.38
N GLN A 297 -8.47 6.74 -13.64
CA GLN A 297 -8.38 5.35 -13.20
C GLN A 297 -9.45 5.03 -12.16
N LYS A 298 -9.71 5.95 -11.20
CA LYS A 298 -10.82 5.79 -10.23
C LYS A 298 -12.16 5.60 -10.96
N LYS A 299 -12.44 6.41 -11.99
CA LYS A 299 -13.70 6.39 -12.77
C LYS A 299 -13.86 5.13 -13.59
N GLU A 300 -12.78 4.66 -14.19
CA GLU A 300 -12.78 3.43 -14.96
C GLU A 300 -12.92 2.21 -14.04
N LEU A 301 -12.30 2.21 -12.86
CA LEU A 301 -12.24 1.04 -11.98
C LEU A 301 -13.42 0.95 -10.99
N LEU A 302 -13.73 2.03 -10.27
CA LEU A 302 -14.67 2.02 -9.15
C LEU A 302 -16.12 2.16 -9.64
N THR A 303 -17.01 1.34 -9.08
CA THR A 303 -18.45 1.50 -9.30
C THR A 303 -19.06 2.36 -8.20
N THR A 304 -19.88 3.32 -8.60
CA THR A 304 -20.58 4.23 -7.68
C THR A 304 -21.96 3.68 -7.38
N LYS A 305 -22.26 3.39 -6.11
CA LYS A 305 -23.65 3.20 -5.66
C LYS A 305 -24.23 4.58 -5.34
N THR A 306 -25.28 4.98 -6.06
CA THR A 306 -26.06 6.18 -5.75
C THR A 306 -26.89 5.88 -4.50
N LEU A 307 -26.42 6.33 -3.34
CA LEU A 307 -27.21 6.33 -2.11
C LEU A 307 -27.89 7.69 -1.98
N SER A 308 -29.17 7.68 -1.62
CA SER A 308 -29.95 8.89 -1.40
C SER A 308 -29.56 9.51 -0.06
N GLN A 309 -29.83 10.81 0.11
CA GLN A 309 -29.58 11.52 1.37
C GLN A 309 -30.33 10.88 2.56
N GLU A 310 -31.44 10.19 2.29
CA GLU A 310 -32.24 9.44 3.28
C GLU A 310 -31.51 8.18 3.78
N ASP A 311 -30.56 7.64 3.03
CA ASP A 311 -29.79 6.44 3.39
C ASP A 311 -28.61 6.76 4.33
N ILE A 312 -28.22 8.03 4.44
CA ILE A 312 -27.07 8.49 5.22
C ILE A 312 -27.57 9.18 6.50
N GLY A 313 -27.56 8.43 7.60
CA GLY A 313 -27.87 8.94 8.94
C GLY A 313 -28.97 8.18 9.68
N GLU A 314 -29.84 7.43 8.98
CA GLU A 314 -30.85 6.57 9.61
C GLU A 314 -30.90 5.18 8.96
N LEU A 315 -29.91 4.33 9.23
CA LEU A 315 -30.08 2.89 8.97
C LEU A 315 -30.41 2.19 10.28
N VAL A 316 -31.67 2.36 10.70
CA VAL A 316 -32.23 1.68 11.87
C VAL A 316 -32.56 0.25 11.46
N THR A 317 -31.68 -0.71 11.77
CA THR A 317 -31.99 -2.14 11.67
C THR A 317 -33.11 -2.49 12.66
N THR A 318 -34.35 -2.37 12.21
CA THR A 318 -35.52 -2.54 13.07
C THR A 318 -35.89 -4.01 13.16
N ILE A 319 -35.46 -4.71 14.21
CA ILE A 319 -36.00 -6.02 14.55
C ILE A 319 -37.38 -5.80 15.19
N ALA A 320 -38.46 -5.94 14.41
CA ALA A 320 -39.82 -5.85 14.91
C ALA A 320 -40.39 -7.25 15.21
N HIS A 321 -40.64 -7.56 16.48
CA HIS A 321 -41.45 -8.71 16.86
C HIS A 321 -42.93 -8.42 16.53
N LYS A 322 -43.48 -9.09 15.52
CA LYS A 322 -44.93 -9.06 15.25
C LYS A 322 -45.61 -10.14 16.09
N ARG A 323 -46.15 -9.79 17.26
CA ARG A 323 -47.15 -10.64 17.92
C ARG A 323 -48.48 -10.43 17.22
N VAL A 324 -48.95 -11.44 16.49
CA VAL A 324 -50.33 -11.48 16.03
C VAL A 324 -51.17 -12.01 17.19
N SER A 325 -51.89 -11.13 17.88
CA SER A 325 -53.03 -11.55 18.70
C SER A 325 -54.30 -11.13 17.98
N GLU A 326 -55.31 -12.00 17.98
CA GLU A 326 -56.50 -11.88 17.14
C GLU A 326 -57.35 -10.62 17.41
N LYS A 327 -57.09 -9.85 18.50
CA LYS A 327 -57.81 -8.61 18.84
C LYS A 327 -57.00 -7.56 19.61
N GLY A 328 -55.72 -7.32 19.30
CA GLY A 328 -54.89 -6.35 20.05
C GLY A 328 -53.95 -5.50 19.19
N LYS A 329 -53.86 -4.19 19.49
CA LYS A 329 -53.00 -3.18 18.81
C LYS A 329 -51.59 -3.71 18.54
N VAL A 330 -51.11 -3.52 17.32
CA VAL A 330 -49.72 -3.75 16.92
C VAL A 330 -48.83 -2.76 17.68
N SER A 331 -47.99 -3.23 18.60
CA SER A 331 -46.95 -2.41 19.21
C SER A 331 -45.62 -2.68 18.51
N LYS A 332 -45.07 -1.64 17.86
CA LYS A 332 -43.71 -1.64 17.30
C LYS A 332 -42.77 -1.25 18.43
N LYS A 333 -41.88 -2.15 18.85
CA LYS A 333 -40.87 -1.86 19.88
C LYS A 333 -39.49 -1.91 19.23
N THR A 334 -38.82 -0.76 19.14
CA THR A 334 -37.44 -0.65 18.67
C THR A 334 -36.51 -1.26 19.72
N ILE A 335 -35.77 -2.30 19.36
CA ILE A 335 -34.90 -3.04 20.29
C ILE A 335 -33.49 -2.43 20.33
N ARG A 336 -33.00 -1.92 19.20
CA ARG A 336 -31.67 -1.33 19.07
C ARG A 336 -31.67 -0.35 17.89
N SER A 337 -31.07 0.82 18.07
CA SER A 337 -30.76 1.76 16.99
C SER A 337 -29.26 2.03 17.08
N GLU A 338 -28.56 1.96 15.94
CA GLU A 338 -27.15 2.29 15.83
C GLU A 338 -27.00 3.40 14.79
N GLU A 339 -26.47 4.53 15.22
CA GLU A 339 -26.16 5.65 14.33
C GLU A 339 -24.80 5.41 13.67
N PHE A 340 -24.69 5.70 12.38
CA PHE A 340 -23.41 5.64 11.67
C PHE A 340 -22.45 6.67 12.24
N LYS A 341 -21.28 6.22 12.73
CA LYS A 341 -20.22 7.13 13.19
C LYS A 341 -19.38 7.69 12.06
N LYS A 342 -19.23 6.92 10.97
CA LYS A 342 -18.52 7.31 9.77
C LYS A 342 -19.14 6.64 8.55
N TYR A 343 -19.17 7.35 7.43
CA TYR A 343 -19.63 6.82 6.16
C TYR A 343 -18.82 7.44 5.02
N GLU A 344 -18.60 6.70 3.94
CA GLU A 344 -17.79 7.17 2.83
C GLU A 344 -18.29 6.64 1.49
N THR A 345 -18.30 7.51 0.48
CA THR A 345 -18.66 7.15 -0.88
C THR A 345 -18.07 8.11 -1.91
N THR A 346 -18.34 7.84 -3.17
CA THR A 346 -17.89 8.61 -4.33
C THR A 346 -19.08 8.99 -5.20
N PHE A 347 -19.13 10.23 -5.68
CA PHE A 347 -20.17 10.72 -6.57
C PHE A 347 -19.61 11.13 -7.92
N LYS A 348 -20.44 10.97 -8.95
CA LYS A 348 -20.17 11.51 -10.28
C LYS A 348 -20.64 12.97 -10.35
N LEU A 349 -19.73 13.88 -10.67
CA LEU A 349 -20.02 15.29 -10.85
C LEU A 349 -19.84 15.67 -12.33
N LYS A 350 -20.87 16.27 -12.93
CA LYS A 350 -20.88 16.76 -14.33
C LYS A 350 -20.69 18.27 -14.44
N GLU A 351 -21.01 18.99 -13.39
CA GLU A 351 -21.00 20.43 -13.35
C GLU A 351 -20.61 20.93 -11.97
N ILE A 352 -19.93 22.07 -11.93
CA ILE A 352 -19.63 22.80 -10.70
C ILE A 352 -20.71 23.88 -10.57
N VAL A 353 -21.41 23.91 -9.44
CA VAL A 353 -22.53 24.84 -9.19
C VAL A 353 -22.14 25.82 -8.07
N PRO A 354 -21.36 26.86 -8.36
CA PRO A 354 -21.00 27.88 -7.39
C PRO A 354 -22.21 28.75 -7.01
N LYS A 355 -22.25 29.19 -5.76
CA LYS A 355 -23.29 30.07 -5.22
C LYS A 355 -23.25 31.44 -5.90
N ASP A 356 -24.41 31.93 -6.33
CA ASP A 356 -24.59 33.24 -6.96
C ASP A 356 -23.73 33.46 -8.23
N LYS A 357 -23.32 32.37 -8.89
CA LYS A 357 -22.48 32.36 -10.10
C LYS A 357 -23.00 31.34 -11.12
N PRO A 358 -22.68 31.49 -12.42
CA PRO A 358 -23.06 30.51 -13.43
C PRO A 358 -22.42 29.14 -13.19
N SER A 359 -23.17 28.07 -13.44
CA SER A 359 -22.64 26.70 -13.42
C SER A 359 -21.56 26.51 -14.46
N VAL A 360 -20.53 25.73 -14.11
CA VAL A 360 -19.44 25.38 -15.01
C VAL A 360 -19.60 23.92 -15.41
N LEU A 361 -19.95 23.68 -16.68
CA LEU A 361 -20.07 22.34 -17.24
C LEU A 361 -18.68 21.73 -17.46
N LEU A 362 -18.51 20.47 -17.05
CA LEU A 362 -17.28 19.72 -17.28
C LEU A 362 -17.38 18.97 -18.62
N SER A 363 -16.27 18.93 -19.36
CA SER A 363 -16.13 18.16 -20.60
C SER A 363 -16.34 16.66 -20.39
N GLU A 364 -16.04 16.18 -19.18
CA GLU A 364 -16.29 14.81 -18.74
C GLU A 364 -16.66 14.76 -17.25
N GLU A 365 -17.40 13.72 -16.84
CA GLU A 365 -17.71 13.50 -15.43
C GLU A 365 -16.44 13.23 -14.61
N ILE A 366 -16.34 13.81 -13.42
CA ILE A 366 -15.31 13.50 -12.43
C ILE A 366 -15.91 12.71 -11.26
N LEU A 367 -15.10 11.89 -10.59
CA LEU A 367 -15.45 11.30 -9.30
C LEU A 367 -14.99 12.20 -8.15
N ILE A 368 -15.90 12.60 -7.28
CA ILE A 368 -15.59 13.30 -6.02
C ILE A 368 -15.81 12.35 -4.84
N ASP A 369 -14.91 12.43 -3.85
CA ASP A 369 -14.98 11.62 -2.63
C ASP A 369 -15.79 12.39 -1.57
N MET A 370 -16.66 11.69 -0.84
CA MET A 370 -17.45 12.23 0.27
C MET A 370 -17.28 11.37 1.52
N LEU A 371 -16.83 12.02 2.60
CA LEU A 371 -16.64 11.43 3.91
C LEU A 371 -17.60 12.09 4.91
N PHE A 372 -18.38 11.28 5.60
CA PHE A 372 -19.12 11.67 6.79
C PHE A 372 -18.40 11.15 8.04
N ASP A 373 -18.24 12.01 9.04
CA ASP A 373 -17.79 11.68 10.39
C ASP A 373 -18.71 12.36 11.39
N SER A 374 -19.25 11.62 12.35
CA SER A 374 -20.23 12.14 13.32
C SER A 374 -19.71 13.29 14.17
N ASN A 375 -18.39 13.49 14.27
CA ASN A 375 -17.78 14.56 15.05
C ASN A 375 -17.43 15.79 14.19
N ILE A 376 -17.29 15.61 12.87
CA ILE A 376 -16.76 16.64 11.96
C ILE A 376 -17.83 17.12 10.97
N GLY A 377 -18.69 16.21 10.50
CA GLY A 377 -19.68 16.46 9.45
C GLY A 377 -19.31 15.78 8.14
N PHE A 378 -19.72 16.42 7.04
CA PHE A 378 -19.50 15.99 5.66
C PHE A 378 -18.29 16.72 5.07
N THR A 379 -17.40 15.95 4.45
CA THR A 379 -16.25 16.46 3.70
C THR A 379 -16.34 15.98 2.27
N PHE A 380 -16.37 16.92 1.32
CA PHE A 380 -16.26 16.63 -0.11
C PHE A 380 -14.86 16.96 -0.58
N SER A 381 -14.29 16.10 -1.44
CA SER A 381 -12.93 16.29 -1.94
C SER A 381 -12.73 15.80 -3.38
N PHE A 382 -11.79 16.42 -4.08
CA PHE A 382 -11.34 16.03 -5.40
C PHE A 382 -9.81 16.06 -5.43
N ASP A 383 -9.22 14.86 -5.39
CA ASP A 383 -7.79 14.67 -5.15
C ASP A 383 -6.89 15.18 -6.27
N ASP A 384 -7.30 14.99 -7.51
CA ASP A 384 -6.51 15.42 -8.67
C ASP A 384 -6.28 16.93 -8.66
N PHE A 385 -7.22 17.70 -8.11
CA PHE A 385 -7.12 19.17 -8.02
C PHE A 385 -6.93 19.68 -6.59
N LYS A 386 -6.50 18.80 -5.66
CA LYS A 386 -6.16 19.12 -4.27
C LYS A 386 -7.15 20.06 -3.58
N ILE A 387 -8.43 19.70 -3.65
CA ILE A 387 -9.49 20.50 -3.06
C ILE A 387 -10.36 19.67 -2.13
N SER A 388 -10.69 20.24 -0.98
CA SER A 388 -11.61 19.67 -0.02
C SER A 388 -12.38 20.77 0.70
N TYR A 389 -13.62 20.49 1.08
CA TYR A 389 -14.42 21.37 1.92
C TYR A 389 -15.26 20.55 2.91
N THR A 390 -15.36 21.04 4.14
CA THR A 390 -16.01 20.35 5.25
C THR A 390 -17.07 21.23 5.90
N ASP A 391 -18.25 20.68 6.15
CA ASP A 391 -19.33 21.31 6.91
C ASP A 391 -20.15 20.27 7.66
N ILE A 392 -20.85 20.68 8.72
CA ILE A 392 -21.73 19.80 9.50
C ILE A 392 -22.93 19.35 8.66
N GLU A 393 -23.42 20.23 7.78
CA GLU A 393 -24.59 19.94 6.92
C GLU A 393 -24.16 19.52 5.52
N TYR A 394 -24.77 18.43 5.01
CA TYR A 394 -24.47 17.88 3.68
C TYR A 394 -24.52 18.94 2.57
N GLN A 395 -25.60 19.72 2.49
CA GLN A 395 -25.79 20.69 1.41
C GLN A 395 -24.79 21.85 1.52
N LYS A 396 -24.52 22.34 2.74
CA LYS A 396 -23.51 23.39 2.94
C LYS A 396 -22.11 22.90 2.60
N ALA A 397 -21.79 21.64 2.90
CA ALA A 397 -20.52 21.03 2.53
C ALA A 397 -20.37 20.95 1.00
N LEU A 398 -21.42 20.53 0.30
CA LEU A 398 -21.42 20.45 -1.16
C LEU A 398 -21.35 21.84 -1.82
N ASP A 399 -22.12 22.81 -1.34
CA ASP A 399 -22.10 24.18 -1.85
C ASP A 399 -20.73 24.83 -1.61
N GLY A 400 -20.16 24.64 -0.41
CA GLY A 400 -18.83 25.13 -0.07
C GLY A 400 -17.72 24.48 -0.89
N PHE A 401 -17.84 23.19 -1.20
CA PHE A 401 -16.96 22.50 -2.13
C PHE A 401 -17.02 23.12 -3.53
N ASN A 402 -18.22 23.29 -4.10
CA ASN A 402 -18.40 23.92 -5.42
C ASN A 402 -17.83 25.35 -5.46
N ASN A 403 -18.08 26.14 -4.42
CA ASN A 403 -17.54 27.50 -4.28
C ASN A 403 -16.01 27.52 -4.21
N SER A 404 -15.43 26.61 -3.43
CA SER A 404 -13.98 26.49 -3.30
C SER A 404 -13.36 26.07 -4.63
N PHE A 405 -14.01 25.15 -5.35
CA PHE A 405 -13.56 24.65 -6.65
C PHE A 405 -13.52 25.79 -7.66
N TYR A 406 -14.64 26.49 -7.79
CA TYR A 406 -14.74 27.66 -8.67
C TYR A 406 -13.70 28.72 -8.30
N SER A 407 -13.57 29.05 -7.01
CA SER A 407 -12.62 30.09 -6.56
C SER A 407 -11.17 29.73 -6.88
N LYS A 408 -10.78 28.45 -6.72
CA LYS A 408 -9.44 27.97 -7.07
C LYS A 408 -9.19 28.10 -8.58
N ILE A 409 -10.15 27.71 -9.42
CA ILE A 409 -10.06 27.88 -10.89
C ILE A 409 -9.83 29.36 -11.24
N ILE A 410 -10.67 30.26 -10.74
CA ILE A 410 -10.57 31.70 -11.01
C ILE A 410 -9.22 32.26 -10.54
N SER A 411 -8.73 31.82 -9.39
CA SER A 411 -7.44 32.26 -8.86
C SER A 411 -6.26 31.87 -9.75
N LEU A 412 -6.32 30.69 -10.39
CA LEU A 412 -5.28 30.20 -11.30
C LEU A 412 -5.31 30.96 -12.62
N ILE A 413 -6.50 31.19 -13.19
CA ILE A 413 -6.66 31.88 -14.47
C ILE A 413 -6.24 33.36 -14.38
N LYS A 414 -6.47 34.01 -13.23
CA LYS A 414 -6.13 35.43 -13.03
C LYS A 414 -4.66 35.69 -12.74
N LYS A 415 -3.90 34.66 -12.38
CA LYS A 415 -2.47 34.79 -12.10
C LYS A 415 -1.67 34.85 -13.39
N THR A 416 -0.79 35.83 -13.51
CA THR A 416 0.13 35.96 -14.64
C THR A 416 1.35 35.05 -14.51
N ASP A 417 1.81 34.80 -13.27
CA ASP A 417 2.95 33.93 -12.98
C ASP A 417 2.51 32.79 -12.06
N LEU A 418 2.46 31.58 -12.62
CA LEU A 418 2.12 30.35 -11.89
C LEU A 418 3.40 29.62 -11.48
N ASN A 419 3.44 29.12 -10.25
CA ASN A 419 4.50 28.20 -9.83
C ASN A 419 4.31 26.80 -10.45
N THR A 420 5.23 25.86 -10.23
CA THR A 420 5.16 24.51 -10.80
C THR A 420 3.87 23.77 -10.43
N GLU A 421 3.45 23.84 -9.17
CA GLU A 421 2.23 23.18 -8.69
C GLU A 421 0.97 23.80 -9.31
N GLU A 422 0.93 25.13 -9.41
CA GLU A 422 -0.17 25.87 -10.02
C GLU A 422 -0.26 25.62 -11.53
N ASN A 423 0.87 25.43 -12.21
CA ASN A 423 0.90 25.01 -13.61
C ASN A 423 0.34 23.59 -13.80
N ASP A 424 0.64 22.67 -12.89
CA ASP A 424 0.12 21.31 -12.96
C ASP A 424 -1.39 21.28 -12.66
N ASP A 425 -1.83 22.05 -11.66
CA ASP A 425 -3.24 22.29 -11.36
C ASP A 425 -4.00 22.87 -12.58
N LEU A 426 -3.41 23.85 -13.28
CA LEU A 426 -4.00 24.42 -14.50
C LEU A 426 -4.10 23.38 -15.63
N LYS A 427 -3.06 22.55 -15.83
CA LYS A 427 -3.10 21.45 -16.81
C LYS A 427 -4.21 20.45 -16.48
N ILE A 428 -4.40 20.11 -15.21
CA ILE A 428 -5.45 19.18 -14.77
C ILE A 428 -6.83 19.75 -15.11
N ILE A 429 -7.08 21.00 -14.75
CA ILE A 429 -8.37 21.64 -15.02
C ILE A 429 -8.64 21.88 -16.51
N SER A 430 -7.62 22.18 -17.31
CA SER A 430 -7.77 22.35 -18.75
C SER A 430 -8.26 21.09 -19.46
N ARG A 431 -8.11 19.90 -18.85
CA ARG A 431 -8.70 18.64 -19.35
C ARG A 431 -10.21 18.59 -19.14
N TYR A 432 -10.68 19.15 -18.04
CA TYR A 432 -12.08 19.09 -17.61
C TYR A 432 -12.91 20.30 -18.07
N ILE A 433 -12.29 21.43 -18.42
CA ILE A 433 -12.99 22.65 -18.82
C ILE A 433 -12.41 23.11 -20.16
N GLY A 434 -13.21 22.97 -21.22
CA GLY A 434 -12.76 23.23 -22.60
C GLY A 434 -12.50 24.71 -22.93
N ASN A 435 -13.09 25.65 -22.19
CA ASN A 435 -12.85 27.09 -22.38
C ASN A 435 -12.72 27.78 -21.03
N LEU A 436 -11.50 27.78 -20.48
CA LEU A 436 -11.18 28.45 -19.22
C LEU A 436 -11.26 29.97 -19.33
N ASP A 437 -10.94 30.54 -20.49
CA ASP A 437 -10.98 31.99 -20.72
C ASP A 437 -12.38 32.58 -20.61
N ALA A 438 -13.42 31.78 -20.87
CA ALA A 438 -14.82 32.18 -20.70
C ALA A 438 -15.23 32.38 -19.23
N LEU A 439 -14.40 31.96 -18.26
CA LEU A 439 -14.67 32.10 -16.83
C LEU A 439 -14.06 33.37 -16.22
N ASN A 440 -13.29 34.16 -16.98
CA ASN A 440 -12.48 35.27 -16.48
C ASN A 440 -13.27 36.53 -16.08
#